data_AF-A0A3B0SYI6-F1
#
_entry.id   AF-A0A3B0SYI6-F1
#
_cell.length_a   1.000
_cell.length_b   1.000
_cell.length_c   1.000
_cell.angle_alpha   90.00
_cell.angle_beta   90.00
_cell.angle_gamma   90.00
#
_symmetry.space_group_name_H-M   'P 1'
#
loop_
_entity.id
_entity.type
_entity.pdbx_description
1 polymer ?
#
loop_
_entity_poly.entity_id
_entity_poly.type
_entity_poly.pdbx_seq_one_letter_code
_entity_poly.pdbx_strand_id
1 'polypeptide(L)'
;MADDPQIVEGQRVLGVVPGKPAVGDEKVPERQKLVFTWPHLLVRHAVASLGVLLFVLAVAILFNAPLKEIANPAVTPNPEKAPWYFVGLQELLSLLHPMIAGVLLPGMLVGGLIMLPYIDRNPARKARFRKVAVWTF
;
A
#
# COMPACT_ATOMS: atom_id res chain seq x y z
N MET A 1 29.90 -7.32 -45.33
CA MET A 1 28.77 -7.86 -46.10
C MET A 1 27.55 -7.19 -45.53
N ALA A 2 27.03 -6.15 -46.21
CA ALA A 2 25.92 -5.35 -45.71
C ALA A 2 24.65 -6.21 -45.71
N ASP A 3 23.99 -6.30 -44.56
CA ASP A 3 22.73 -7.02 -44.41
C ASP A 3 21.65 -6.29 -45.21
N ASP A 4 20.92 -7.00 -46.07
CA ASP A 4 19.90 -6.37 -46.92
C ASP A 4 18.78 -5.76 -46.07
N PRO A 5 18.31 -4.53 -46.37
CA PRO A 5 17.32 -3.84 -45.55
C PRO A 5 16.00 -4.61 -45.54
N GLN A 6 15.58 -5.03 -44.35
CA GLN A 6 14.33 -5.75 -44.15
C GLN A 6 13.13 -4.78 -44.25
N ILE A 7 12.02 -5.24 -44.85
CA ILE A 7 10.80 -4.44 -44.98
C ILE A 7 9.82 -4.88 -43.89
N VAL A 8 9.52 -3.97 -42.96
CA VAL A 8 8.53 -4.17 -41.89
C VAL A 8 7.48 -3.08 -42.04
N GLU A 9 6.20 -3.46 -42.14
CA GLU A 9 5.06 -2.53 -42.29
C GLU A 9 5.21 -1.49 -43.43
N GLY A 10 5.85 -1.87 -44.53
CA GLY A 10 6.01 -1.01 -45.71
C GLY A 10 7.15 0.00 -45.63
N GLN A 11 7.97 -0.02 -44.58
CA GLN A 11 9.18 0.80 -44.45
C GLN A 11 10.44 -0.06 -44.50
N ARG A 12 11.46 0.43 -45.22
CA ARG A 12 12.79 -0.21 -45.30
C ARG A 12 13.58 0.14 -44.05
N VAL A 13 13.84 -0.85 -43.20
CA VAL A 13 14.63 -0.68 -41.99
C VAL A 13 15.96 -1.42 -42.14
N LEU A 14 17.04 -0.77 -41.68
CA LEU A 14 18.40 -1.32 -41.74
C LEU A 14 18.63 -2.46 -40.70
N GLY A 15 17.67 -2.67 -39.81
CA GLY A 15 17.70 -3.73 -38.79
C GLY A 15 16.74 -3.41 -37.65
N VAL A 16 15.96 -4.39 -37.23
CA VAL A 16 15.09 -4.28 -36.05
C VAL A 16 15.88 -4.78 -34.86
N VAL A 17 16.34 -3.87 -34.00
CA VAL A 17 16.89 -4.25 -32.70
C VAL A 17 15.71 -4.35 -31.73
N PRO A 18 15.35 -5.55 -31.24
CA PRO A 18 14.32 -5.68 -30.22
C PRO A 18 14.79 -4.93 -28.97
N GLY A 19 14.23 -3.75 -28.74
CA GLY A 19 14.51 -2.94 -27.57
C GLY A 19 14.05 -3.70 -26.33
N LYS A 20 15.00 -4.14 -25.52
CA LYS A 20 14.70 -4.58 -24.15
C LYS A 20 14.43 -3.29 -23.37
N PRO A 21 13.19 -3.02 -22.90
CA PRO A 21 12.92 -1.79 -22.17
C PRO A 21 13.82 -1.74 -20.94
N ALA A 22 14.48 -0.59 -20.71
CA ALA A 22 15.32 -0.36 -19.54
C ALA A 22 14.52 -0.48 -18.22
N VAL A 23 13.20 -0.34 -18.32
CA VAL A 23 12.24 -0.65 -17.26
C VAL A 23 11.97 -2.14 -17.35
N GLY A 24 12.66 -2.90 -16.49
CA GLY A 24 12.74 -4.35 -16.56
C GLY A 24 11.40 -5.03 -16.79
N ASP A 25 11.41 -5.99 -17.73
CA ASP A 25 10.30 -6.86 -18.16
C ASP A 25 9.00 -6.55 -17.41
N GLU A 26 8.35 -5.45 -17.81
CA GLU A 26 6.97 -5.27 -17.50
C GLU A 26 6.31 -6.48 -18.15
N LYS A 27 5.97 -7.49 -17.33
CA LYS A 27 4.96 -8.44 -17.71
C LYS A 27 3.71 -7.59 -17.88
N VAL A 28 3.58 -6.94 -19.03
CA VAL A 28 2.32 -6.48 -19.56
C VAL A 28 1.44 -7.70 -19.32
N PRO A 29 0.49 -7.65 -18.36
CA PRO A 29 -0.31 -8.81 -18.04
C PRO A 29 -0.81 -9.30 -19.37
N GLU A 30 -0.50 -10.57 -19.73
CA GLU A 30 -0.83 -11.14 -21.04
C GLU A 30 -2.19 -10.58 -21.42
N ARG A 31 -2.26 -9.79 -22.49
CA ARG A 31 -3.44 -8.95 -22.81
C ARG A 31 -4.75 -9.74 -22.72
N GLN A 32 -4.65 -11.06 -22.87
CA GLN A 32 -5.63 -12.12 -22.72
C GLN A 32 -6.23 -12.32 -21.31
N LYS A 33 -5.66 -11.76 -20.22
CA LYS A 33 -6.19 -11.87 -18.84
C LYS A 33 -6.84 -10.60 -18.30
N LEU A 34 -6.81 -9.50 -19.05
CA LEU A 34 -7.44 -8.26 -18.65
C LEU A 34 -8.94 -8.35 -18.94
N VAL A 35 -9.75 -8.15 -17.91
CA VAL A 35 -11.21 -8.05 -18.02
C VAL A 35 -11.63 -6.60 -17.82
N PHE A 36 -12.75 -6.19 -18.40
CA PHE A 36 -13.29 -4.85 -18.17
C PHE A 36 -13.59 -4.63 -16.67
N THR A 37 -13.21 -3.45 -16.17
CA THR A 37 -13.44 -3.03 -14.78
C THR A 37 -14.92 -3.06 -14.42
N TRP A 38 -15.76 -2.56 -15.34
CA TRP A 38 -17.19 -2.73 -15.30
C TRP A 38 -17.59 -3.96 -16.13
N PRO A 39 -18.47 -4.85 -15.64
CA PRO A 39 -19.07 -4.88 -14.30
C PRO A 39 -18.23 -5.66 -13.27
N HIS A 40 -17.20 -6.39 -13.71
CA HIS A 40 -16.59 -7.47 -12.92
C HIS A 40 -15.93 -7.00 -11.61
N LEU A 41 -15.19 -5.89 -11.64
CA LEU A 41 -14.55 -5.35 -10.45
C LEU A 41 -15.54 -4.58 -9.58
N LEU A 42 -16.37 -3.74 -10.21
CA LEU A 42 -17.24 -2.80 -9.51
C LEU A 42 -18.37 -3.51 -8.74
N VAL A 43 -18.95 -4.57 -9.30
CA VAL A 43 -19.94 -5.39 -8.57
C VAL A 43 -19.31 -6.06 -7.35
N ARG A 44 -18.09 -6.61 -7.47
CA ARG A 44 -17.38 -7.22 -6.33
C ARG A 44 -17.07 -6.21 -5.24
N HIS A 45 -16.67 -4.99 -5.61
CA HIS A 45 -16.42 -3.91 -4.65
C HIS A 45 -17.71 -3.45 -3.96
N ALA A 46 -18.81 -3.34 -4.69
CA ALA A 46 -20.12 -3.00 -4.12
C ALA A 46 -20.59 -4.05 -3.11
N VAL A 47 -20.42 -5.34 -3.41
CA VAL A 47 -20.76 -6.42 -2.47
C VAL A 47 -19.85 -6.38 -1.23
N ALA A 48 -18.54 -6.17 -1.41
CA ALA A 48 -17.60 -6.07 -0.31
C ALA A 48 -17.89 -4.84 0.57
N SER A 49 -18.21 -3.68 -0.01
CA SER A 49 -18.53 -2.46 0.73
C SER A 49 -19.84 -2.59 1.51
N LEU A 50 -20.87 -3.22 0.92
CA LEU A 50 -22.11 -3.57 1.62
C LEU A 50 -21.84 -4.52 2.79
N GLY A 51 -20.97 -5.52 2.60
CA GLY A 51 -20.56 -6.43 3.68
C GLY A 51 -19.87 -5.69 4.83
N VAL A 52 -18.94 -4.78 4.53
CA VAL A 52 -18.26 -3.94 5.54
C VAL A 52 -19.26 -3.03 6.24
N LEU A 53 -20.18 -2.40 5.50
CA LEU A 53 -21.21 -1.53 6.08
C LEU A 53 -22.12 -2.31 7.05
N LEU A 54 -22.60 -3.49 6.62
CA LEU A 54 -23.41 -4.36 7.47
C LEU A 54 -22.67 -4.81 8.72
N PHE A 55 -21.38 -5.15 8.59
CA PHE A 55 -20.53 -5.49 9.73
C PHE A 55 -20.41 -4.33 10.73
N VAL A 56 -20.11 -3.12 10.25
CA VAL A 56 -20.01 -1.93 11.10
C VAL A 56 -21.36 -1.59 11.76
N LEU A 57 -22.47 -1.67 11.02
CA LEU A 57 -23.81 -1.46 11.57
C LEU A 57 -24.18 -2.50 12.63
N ALA A 58 -23.87 -3.78 12.39
CA ALA A 58 -24.09 -4.84 13.37
C ALA A 58 -23.30 -4.56 14.66
N VAL A 59 -22.03 -4.17 14.55
CA VAL A 59 -21.22 -3.78 15.71
C VAL A 59 -21.82 -2.57 16.43
N ALA A 60 -22.27 -1.54 15.70
CA ALA A 60 -22.87 -0.35 16.30
C ALA A 60 -24.19 -0.63 17.05
N ILE A 61 -24.99 -1.59 16.56
CA ILE A 61 -26.24 -2.01 17.22
C ILE A 61 -25.94 -2.88 18.46
N LEU A 62 -24.96 -3.77 18.37
CA LEU A 62 -24.63 -4.72 19.44
C LEU A 62 -23.78 -4.12 20.56
N PHE A 63 -22.97 -3.11 20.26
CA PHE A 63 -22.05 -2.48 21.20
C PHE A 63 -22.36 -0.99 21.34
N ASN A 64 -22.80 -0.58 22.53
CA ASN A 64 -23.12 0.80 22.81
C ASN A 64 -21.83 1.65 22.96
N ALA A 65 -21.78 2.78 22.26
CA ALA A 65 -20.69 3.76 22.35
C ALA A 65 -21.22 5.03 23.04
N PRO A 66 -21.14 5.11 24.39
CA PRO A 66 -21.67 6.26 25.11
C PRO A 66 -20.90 7.54 24.77
N LEU A 67 -21.64 8.64 24.58
CA LEU A 67 -21.03 9.96 24.41
C LEU A 67 -20.41 10.42 25.74
N LYS A 68 -19.22 11.03 25.65
CA LYS A 68 -18.56 11.68 26.79
C LYS A 68 -19.07 13.13 26.94
N GLU A 69 -18.71 13.74 28.06
CA GLU A 69 -18.96 15.17 28.31
C GLU A 69 -18.33 16.07 27.24
N ILE A 70 -18.84 17.30 27.14
CA ILE A 70 -18.29 18.32 26.24
C ILE A 70 -16.83 18.61 26.65
N ALA A 71 -15.97 18.78 25.65
CA ALA A 71 -14.55 19.00 25.88
C ALA A 71 -14.28 20.25 26.74
N ASN A 72 -13.51 20.08 27.81
CA ASN A 72 -13.07 21.15 28.70
C ASN A 72 -11.53 21.22 28.71
N PRO A 73 -10.90 22.31 28.21
CA PRO A 73 -9.45 22.43 28.17
C PRO A 73 -8.80 22.58 29.57
N ALA A 74 -9.57 22.93 30.60
CA ALA A 74 -9.07 23.06 31.97
C ALA A 74 -9.00 21.71 32.72
N VAL A 75 -9.62 20.65 32.19
CA VAL A 75 -9.72 19.35 32.86
C VAL A 75 -9.30 18.24 31.91
N THR A 76 -8.26 17.50 32.31
CA THR A 76 -7.80 16.32 31.57
C THR A 76 -8.46 15.06 32.17
N PRO A 77 -9.32 14.34 31.42
CA PRO A 77 -10.03 13.18 31.96
C PRO A 77 -9.11 11.97 32.14
N ASN A 78 -9.15 11.33 33.32
CA ASN A 78 -8.45 10.08 33.60
C ASN A 78 -9.48 8.93 33.70
N PRO A 79 -9.45 7.89 32.83
CA PRO A 79 -8.38 7.51 31.91
C PRO A 79 -8.50 8.14 30.51
N GLU A 80 -7.40 8.72 30.06
CA GLU A 80 -7.19 9.14 28.68
C GLU A 80 -6.54 8.00 27.89
N LYS A 81 -7.36 7.25 27.14
CA LYS A 81 -6.87 6.22 26.22
C LYS A 81 -7.21 6.62 24.80
N ALA A 82 -6.19 6.63 23.95
CA ALA A 82 -6.32 6.81 22.52
C ALA A 82 -7.01 5.58 21.89
N PRO A 83 -7.46 5.69 20.64
CA PRO A 83 -7.98 4.55 19.88
C PRO A 83 -6.99 3.39 19.80
N TRP A 84 -7.51 2.16 19.70
CA TRP A 84 -6.73 0.91 19.79
C TRP A 84 -5.59 0.80 18.76
N TYR A 85 -5.74 1.38 17.57
CA TYR A 85 -4.70 1.40 16.54
C TYR A 85 -3.50 2.27 16.90
N PHE A 86 -3.60 3.08 17.96
CA PHE A 86 -2.49 3.83 18.54
C PHE A 86 -1.89 3.19 19.79
N VAL A 87 -2.37 2.02 20.26
CA VAL A 87 -1.88 1.41 21.51
C VAL A 87 -0.36 1.23 21.51
N GLY A 88 0.25 0.77 20.42
CA GLY A 88 1.70 0.67 20.32
C GLY A 88 2.43 2.02 20.43
N LEU A 89 1.85 3.09 19.89
CA LEU A 89 2.37 4.45 20.03
C LEU A 89 2.20 4.96 21.47
N GLN A 90 1.09 4.63 22.13
CA GLN A 90 0.84 5.01 23.52
C GLN A 90 1.81 4.30 24.47
N GLU A 91 2.07 3.01 24.26
CA GLU A 91 3.07 2.27 25.03
C GLU A 91 4.46 2.88 24.85
N LEU A 92 4.81 3.25 23.62
CA LEU A 92 6.07 3.93 23.33
C LEU A 92 6.18 5.30 24.03
N LEU A 93 5.10 6.08 24.05
CA LEU A 93 5.03 7.36 24.77
C LEU A 93 5.09 7.20 26.29
N SER A 94 4.67 6.05 26.82
CA SER A 94 4.78 5.74 28.24
C SER A 94 6.21 5.39 28.67
N LEU A 95 7.05 4.94 27.73
CA LEU A 95 8.40 4.44 28.00
C LEU A 95 9.52 5.39 27.54
N LEU A 96 9.28 6.20 26.51
CA LEU A 96 10.30 7.06 25.88
C LEU A 96 9.92 8.55 25.94
N HIS A 97 10.91 9.42 25.74
CA HIS A 97 10.69 10.85 25.62
C HIS A 97 9.72 11.17 24.43
N PRO A 98 8.75 12.09 24.58
CA PRO A 98 7.72 12.35 23.57
C PRO A 98 8.27 12.69 22.18
N MET A 99 9.39 13.40 22.10
CA MET A 99 10.08 13.67 20.83
C MET A 99 10.52 12.41 20.09
N ILE A 100 11.00 11.40 20.82
CA ILE A 100 11.49 10.15 20.22
C ILE A 100 10.29 9.28 19.81
N ALA A 101 9.35 9.09 20.73
CA ALA A 101 8.18 8.24 20.53
C ALA A 101 7.18 8.80 19.51
N GLY A 102 6.89 10.10 19.58
CA GLY A 102 5.84 10.74 18.79
C GLY A 102 6.31 11.29 17.45
N VAL A 103 7.59 11.67 17.31
CA VAL A 103 8.10 12.34 16.11
C VAL A 103 9.16 11.49 15.41
N LEU A 104 10.25 11.16 16.11
CA LEU A 104 11.40 10.52 15.47
C LEU A 104 11.07 9.11 14.96
N LEU A 105 10.50 8.24 15.81
CA LEU A 105 10.22 6.85 15.44
C LEU A 105 9.13 6.72 14.36
N PRO A 106 7.96 7.38 14.46
CA PRO A 106 6.98 7.39 13.38
C PRO A 106 7.53 8.02 12.10
N GLY A 107 8.32 9.10 12.22
CA GLY A 107 8.99 9.74 11.09
C GLY A 107 9.98 8.80 10.38
N MET A 108 10.77 8.04 11.14
CA MET A 108 11.67 7.02 10.59
C MET A 108 10.91 5.87 9.95
N LEU A 109 9.77 5.44 10.50
CA LEU A 109 8.93 4.41 9.90
C LEU A 109 8.41 4.84 8.52
N VAL A 110 7.84 6.05 8.44
CA VAL A 110 7.35 6.63 7.18
C VAL A 110 8.51 6.85 6.20
N GLY A 111 9.63 7.39 6.68
CA GLY A 111 10.84 7.55 5.87
C GLY A 111 11.35 6.23 5.31
N GLY A 112 11.33 5.16 6.13
CA GLY A 112 11.67 3.80 5.72
C GLY A 112 10.74 3.27 4.63
N LEU A 113 9.42 3.48 4.75
CA LEU A 113 8.44 3.09 3.73
C LEU A 113 8.64 3.86 2.41
N ILE A 114 8.98 5.15 2.47
CA ILE A 114 9.30 5.96 1.29
C ILE A 114 10.60 5.48 0.63
N MET A 115 11.58 5.08 1.44
CA MET A 115 12.89 4.61 0.96
C MET A 115 12.84 3.17 0.42
N LEU A 116 11.79 2.40 0.76
CA LEU A 116 11.59 1.00 0.39
C LEU A 116 11.78 0.71 -1.11
N PRO A 117 11.17 1.43 -2.08
CA PRO A 117 11.40 1.20 -3.51
C PRO A 117 12.86 1.43 -3.96
N TYR A 118 13.66 2.20 -3.21
CA TYR A 118 15.05 2.50 -3.54
C TYR A 118 16.03 1.50 -2.93
N ILE A 119 15.69 0.97 -1.76
CA ILE A 119 16.46 -0.05 -1.03
C ILE A 119 16.24 -1.42 -1.67
N ASP A 120 14.98 -1.81 -1.91
CA ASP A 120 14.66 -3.10 -2.50
C ASP A 120 14.51 -2.99 -4.02
N ARG A 121 15.65 -3.14 -4.69
CA ARG A 121 15.79 -3.17 -6.17
C ARG A 121 15.57 -4.56 -6.78
N ASN A 122 15.00 -5.52 -6.05
CA ASN A 122 14.80 -6.87 -6.56
C ASN A 122 13.84 -6.85 -7.77
N PRO A 123 14.21 -7.44 -8.92
CA PRO A 123 13.34 -7.50 -10.10
C PRO A 123 12.06 -8.32 -9.87
N ALA A 124 12.01 -9.17 -8.85
CA ALA A 124 10.82 -9.97 -8.53
C ALA A 124 9.81 -9.18 -7.68
N ARG A 125 8.60 -8.92 -8.21
CA ARG A 125 7.50 -8.28 -7.45
C ARG A 125 6.82 -9.15 -6.40
N LYS A 126 6.82 -10.48 -6.57
CA LYS A 126 6.08 -11.38 -5.66
C LYS A 126 6.79 -11.47 -4.32
N ALA A 127 6.08 -11.23 -3.22
CA ALA A 127 6.61 -11.26 -1.84
C ALA A 127 7.42 -12.54 -1.53
N ARG A 128 6.97 -13.70 -2.00
CA ARG A 128 7.68 -15.00 -1.83
C ARG A 128 9.12 -15.03 -2.35
N PHE A 129 9.47 -14.16 -3.30
CA PHE A 129 10.81 -14.04 -3.88
C PHE A 129 11.62 -12.87 -3.30
N ARG A 130 11.04 -12.11 -2.36
CA ARG A 130 11.66 -10.96 -1.67
C ARG A 130 11.84 -11.28 -0.19
N LYS A 131 12.60 -12.35 0.10
CA LYS A 131 12.77 -12.83 1.49
C LYS A 131 13.27 -11.71 2.41
N VAL A 132 14.28 -10.95 2.01
CA VAL A 132 14.84 -9.87 2.85
C VAL A 132 13.77 -8.82 3.19
N ALA A 133 13.08 -8.26 2.20
CA ALA A 133 12.06 -7.22 2.45
C ALA A 133 10.82 -7.69 3.21
N VAL A 134 10.46 -8.98 3.11
CA VAL A 134 9.38 -9.58 3.91
C VAL A 134 9.80 -9.82 5.37
N TRP A 135 11.10 -9.94 5.63
CA TRP A 135 11.62 -10.14 6.98
C TRP A 135 11.94 -8.83 7.70
N THR A 136 12.32 -7.77 6.97
CA THR A 136 12.61 -6.45 7.56
C THR A 136 11.37 -5.57 7.78
N PHE A 137 10.23 -5.88 7.16
CA PHE A 137 8.98 -5.12 7.26
C PHE A 137 7.78 -6.06 7.35
#